data_AF-A0A554KT35-F1
#
_entry.id   AF-A0A554KT35-F1
#
_cell.length_a   1.000
_cell.length_b   1.000
_cell.length_c   1.000
_cell.angle_alpha   90.00
_cell.angle_beta   90.00
_cell.angle_gamma   90.00
#
_symmetry.space_group_name_H-M   'P 1'
#
loop_
_entity.id
_entity.type
_entity.pdbx_description
1 polymer ?
#
loop_
_entity_poly.entity_id
_entity_poly.type
_entity_poly.pdbx_seq_one_letter_code
_entity_poly.pdbx_strand_id
1 'polypeptide(L)'
;MKEELILSFSKIAAFTDLNTKGAQTYFLTDFPNLKQTFLTKLEAVVCIDEGCAHKDYKGKAKLALAGAGILFPASSEEERVQLIAKLFTEIGIVEITSHGGCGAVGLAYKRDFSDSQPTAQELEDYGKKWVEKVAAEMIRLGREAAVGHISVEELERPAEFHIAHVVYFDGVGGFNPDKESGLPMGFVISRKFLPSEYAVEELKVAASIAFGHHGFGELFTSETPFVIIPLANSLEELNNLKSEIEQALKDNPNREKIKVDGVVIEK
;
A
#
# COMPACT_ATOMS: atom_id res chain seq x y z
N MET A 1 -22.96 -6.13 -8.39
CA MET A 1 -21.55 -5.75 -8.19
C MET A 1 -20.94 -6.23 -6.87
N LYS A 2 -21.28 -5.71 -5.67
CA LYS A 2 -20.69 -6.21 -4.40
C LYS A 2 -20.93 -7.72 -4.17
N GLU A 3 -22.16 -8.18 -4.36
CA GLU A 3 -22.49 -9.62 -4.24
C GLU A 3 -21.80 -10.50 -5.31
N GLU A 4 -21.61 -10.01 -6.53
CA GLU A 4 -20.90 -10.74 -7.60
C GLU A 4 -19.40 -10.85 -7.32
N LEU A 5 -18.78 -9.79 -6.78
CA LEU A 5 -17.38 -9.80 -6.33
C LEU A 5 -17.18 -10.78 -5.17
N ILE A 6 -18.11 -10.79 -4.21
CA ILE A 6 -18.12 -11.75 -3.10
C ILE A 6 -18.28 -13.19 -3.61
N LEU A 7 -19.15 -13.42 -4.60
CA LEU A 7 -19.32 -14.73 -5.23
C LEU A 7 -18.07 -15.16 -6.03
N SER A 8 -17.28 -14.20 -6.53
CA SER A 8 -16.01 -14.47 -7.20
C SER A 8 -14.86 -14.81 -6.24
N PHE A 9 -14.90 -14.33 -4.99
CA PHE A 9 -13.86 -14.53 -3.97
C PHE A 9 -13.49 -16.01 -3.77
N SER A 10 -14.49 -16.90 -3.80
CA SER A 10 -14.30 -18.36 -3.66
C SER A 10 -13.84 -19.09 -4.93
N LYS A 11 -13.82 -18.41 -6.09
CA LYS A 11 -13.52 -19.01 -7.40
C LYS A 11 -12.20 -18.56 -8.02
N ILE A 12 -11.41 -17.75 -7.32
CA ILE A 12 -10.11 -17.32 -7.81
C ILE A 12 -9.13 -18.47 -7.63
N ALA A 13 -9.02 -19.34 -8.63
CA ALA A 13 -8.05 -20.45 -8.65
C ALA A 13 -6.62 -19.99 -8.31
N ALA A 14 -6.26 -18.76 -8.69
CA ALA A 14 -4.97 -18.14 -8.38
C ALA A 14 -4.72 -17.99 -6.86
N PHE A 15 -5.77 -17.80 -6.06
CA PHE A 15 -5.63 -17.68 -4.60
C PHE A 15 -5.49 -19.03 -3.91
N THR A 16 -6.17 -20.06 -4.42
CA THR A 16 -5.99 -21.44 -3.99
C THR A 16 -4.54 -21.89 -4.20
N ASP A 17 -3.94 -21.51 -5.33
CA ASP A 17 -2.55 -21.84 -5.64
C ASP A 17 -1.55 -21.11 -4.74
N LEU A 18 -1.74 -19.81 -4.47
CA LEU A 18 -0.92 -19.08 -3.49
C LEU A 18 -0.98 -19.74 -2.11
N ASN A 19 -2.17 -20.18 -1.68
CA ASN A 19 -2.29 -20.81 -0.37
C ASN A 19 -1.64 -22.20 -0.31
N THR A 20 -1.78 -23.00 -1.37
CA THR A 20 -1.33 -24.40 -1.39
C THR A 20 0.13 -24.59 -1.80
N LYS A 21 0.63 -23.86 -2.81
CA LYS A 21 2.01 -23.96 -3.31
C LYS A 21 3.01 -23.19 -2.44
N GLY A 22 2.53 -22.20 -1.68
CA GLY A 22 3.35 -21.21 -0.99
C GLY A 22 3.77 -20.06 -1.92
N ALA A 23 4.01 -18.88 -1.34
CA ALA A 23 4.27 -17.65 -2.06
C ALA A 23 5.49 -17.77 -2.98
N GLN A 24 6.62 -18.28 -2.50
CA GLN A 24 7.84 -18.45 -3.30
C GLN A 24 7.56 -19.21 -4.61
N THR A 25 6.93 -20.39 -4.51
CA THR A 25 6.65 -21.25 -5.67
C THR A 25 5.63 -20.61 -6.60
N TYR A 26 4.53 -20.11 -6.04
CA TYR A 26 3.45 -19.47 -6.80
C TYR A 26 3.99 -18.28 -7.61
N PHE A 27 4.70 -17.35 -6.96
CA PHE A 27 5.17 -16.14 -7.61
C PHE A 27 6.22 -16.41 -8.68
N LEU A 28 7.16 -17.32 -8.45
CA LEU A 28 8.21 -17.61 -9.43
C LEU A 28 7.75 -18.49 -10.60
N THR A 29 6.70 -19.30 -10.41
CA THR A 29 6.18 -20.17 -11.47
C THR A 29 5.16 -19.43 -12.33
N ASP A 30 4.25 -18.70 -11.69
CA ASP A 30 3.08 -18.15 -12.36
C ASP A 30 3.35 -16.71 -12.88
N PHE A 31 4.39 -16.03 -12.35
CA PHE A 31 4.82 -14.69 -12.77
C PHE A 31 6.33 -14.66 -13.09
N PRO A 32 6.76 -15.23 -14.22
CA PRO A 32 8.17 -15.33 -14.57
C PRO A 32 8.86 -13.96 -14.76
N ASN A 33 8.10 -12.88 -15.01
CA ASN A 33 8.65 -11.52 -15.14
C ASN A 33 8.55 -10.70 -13.84
N LEU A 34 8.23 -11.31 -12.70
CA LEU A 34 8.12 -10.63 -11.40
C LEU A 34 9.33 -9.74 -11.09
N LYS A 35 10.55 -10.14 -11.48
CA LYS A 35 11.76 -9.32 -11.26
C LYS A 35 11.67 -7.93 -11.92
N GLN A 36 10.95 -7.82 -13.03
CA GLN A 36 10.78 -6.55 -13.79
C GLN A 36 9.87 -5.56 -13.07
N THR A 37 9.10 -6.00 -12.06
CA THR A 37 8.27 -5.10 -11.26
C THR A 37 9.09 -4.30 -10.24
N PHE A 38 10.36 -4.62 -10.00
CA PHE A 38 11.22 -3.92 -9.05
C PHE A 38 12.06 -2.85 -9.74
N LEU A 39 11.51 -1.64 -9.83
CA LEU A 39 12.11 -0.52 -10.55
C LEU A 39 13.06 0.27 -9.65
N THR A 40 14.23 0.64 -10.17
CA THR A 40 15.29 1.32 -9.39
C THR A 40 15.09 2.81 -9.23
N LYS A 41 14.35 3.44 -10.14
CA LYS A 41 14.09 4.89 -10.15
C LYS A 41 12.63 5.14 -9.87
N LEU A 42 12.31 5.57 -8.65
CA LEU A 42 10.97 5.96 -8.25
C LEU A 42 10.73 7.43 -8.57
N GLU A 43 9.62 7.73 -9.22
CA GLU A 43 9.32 9.07 -9.76
C GLU A 43 8.00 9.63 -9.23
N ALA A 44 7.08 8.76 -8.81
CA ALA A 44 5.79 9.16 -8.27
C ALA A 44 5.56 8.59 -6.87
N VAL A 45 4.75 9.28 -6.06
CA VAL A 45 4.18 8.75 -4.82
C VAL A 45 2.69 8.54 -5.01
N VAL A 46 2.21 7.38 -4.56
CA VAL A 46 0.78 7.04 -4.52
C VAL A 46 0.42 6.44 -3.16
N CYS A 47 -0.87 6.25 -2.90
CA CYS A 47 -1.35 5.55 -1.71
C CYS A 47 -1.04 4.04 -1.77
N ILE A 48 -0.94 3.40 -0.60
CA ILE A 48 -0.86 1.93 -0.48
C ILE A 48 -2.09 1.21 -1.03
N ASP A 49 -3.20 1.93 -1.20
CA ASP A 49 -4.46 1.46 -1.80
C ASP A 49 -4.20 0.66 -3.08
N GLU A 50 -4.78 -0.53 -3.18
CA GLU A 50 -4.55 -1.44 -4.31
C GLU A 50 -4.98 -0.82 -5.65
N GLY A 51 -6.02 0.02 -5.64
CA GLY A 51 -6.50 0.74 -6.82
C GLY A 51 -5.55 1.84 -7.28
N CYS A 52 -4.66 2.32 -6.41
CA CYS A 52 -3.57 3.23 -6.76
C CYS A 52 -2.30 2.44 -7.15
N ALA A 53 -1.92 1.46 -6.33
CA ALA A 53 -0.68 0.73 -6.48
C ALA A 53 -0.63 -0.12 -7.76
N HIS A 54 -1.76 -0.70 -8.18
CA HIS A 54 -1.87 -1.48 -9.42
C HIS A 54 -2.21 -0.66 -10.66
N LYS A 55 -2.44 0.66 -10.52
CA LYS A 55 -2.72 1.54 -11.66
C LYS A 55 -1.45 1.96 -12.38
N ASP A 56 -1.39 1.82 -13.71
CA ASP A 56 -0.31 2.47 -14.46
C ASP A 56 -0.41 3.99 -14.29
N TYR A 57 0.72 4.58 -13.88
CA TYR A 57 0.79 6.01 -13.61
C TYR A 57 1.68 6.71 -14.63
N LYS A 58 1.23 6.67 -15.89
CA LYS A 58 1.95 7.27 -17.04
C LYS A 58 3.35 6.68 -17.20
N GLY A 59 3.48 5.37 -16.95
CA GLY A 59 4.77 4.66 -16.99
C GLY A 59 5.73 4.95 -15.83
N LYS A 60 5.38 5.83 -14.87
CA LYS A 60 6.25 6.16 -13.73
C LYS A 60 6.26 5.02 -12.71
N ALA A 61 7.44 4.74 -12.16
CA ALA A 61 7.57 3.90 -11.00
C ALA A 61 7.12 4.67 -9.74
N LYS A 62 6.40 3.97 -8.88
CA LYS A 62 5.72 4.53 -7.72
C LYS A 62 6.37 4.05 -6.43
N LEU A 63 6.43 4.98 -5.47
CA LEU A 63 6.60 4.72 -4.05
C LEU A 63 5.20 4.71 -3.41
N ALA A 64 4.83 3.65 -2.71
CA ALA A 64 3.52 3.52 -2.09
C ALA A 64 3.59 3.87 -0.59
N LEU A 65 2.91 4.94 -0.19
CA LEU A 65 2.77 5.39 1.22
C LEU A 65 1.32 5.78 1.50
N ALA A 66 0.79 5.43 2.66
CA ALA A 66 -0.61 5.67 3.02
C ALA A 66 -0.93 7.17 2.97
N GLY A 67 -1.88 7.55 2.11
CA GLY A 67 -2.24 8.96 1.88
C GLY A 67 -1.06 9.84 1.46
N ALA A 68 -0.10 9.29 0.71
CA ALA A 68 1.16 9.95 0.36
C ALA A 68 1.94 10.49 1.58
N GLY A 69 1.98 9.71 2.66
CA GLY A 69 2.75 10.01 3.87
C GLY A 69 2.03 10.91 4.88
N ILE A 70 0.74 11.19 4.72
CA ILE A 70 -0.03 12.05 5.65
C ILE A 70 -0.11 11.50 7.08
N LEU A 71 0.12 10.19 7.24
CA LEU A 71 0.16 9.50 8.53
C LEU A 71 1.57 9.32 9.09
N PHE A 72 2.61 9.84 8.42
CA PHE A 72 3.98 9.67 8.88
C PHE A 72 4.17 10.21 10.31
N PRO A 73 4.89 9.49 11.20
CA PRO A 73 5.04 9.90 12.58
C PRO A 73 5.82 11.21 12.68
N ALA A 74 5.24 12.18 13.36
CA ALA A 74 5.82 13.49 13.60
C ALA A 74 5.09 14.15 14.77
N SER A 75 5.76 15.11 15.42
CA SER A 75 5.23 15.87 16.55
C SER A 75 4.25 16.96 16.10
N SER A 76 4.34 17.41 14.85
CA SER A 76 3.42 18.37 14.22
C SER A 76 3.19 18.09 12.73
N GLU A 77 2.24 18.80 12.12
CA GLU A 77 2.03 18.72 10.66
C GLU A 77 3.24 19.26 9.89
N GLU A 78 3.82 20.38 10.34
CA GLU A 78 4.98 21.01 9.70
C GLU A 78 6.20 20.08 9.71
N GLU A 79 6.48 19.44 10.85
CA GLU A 79 7.56 18.45 10.94
C GLU A 79 7.29 17.28 9.98
N ARG A 80 6.05 16.80 9.89
CA ARG A 80 5.68 15.72 8.97
C ARG A 80 5.93 16.09 7.52
N VAL A 81 5.50 17.28 7.10
CA VAL A 81 5.73 17.80 5.75
C VAL A 81 7.22 17.84 5.45
N GLN A 82 8.05 18.33 6.39
CA GLN A 82 9.50 18.39 6.23
C GLN A 82 10.14 17.01 6.09
N LEU A 83 9.78 16.05 6.96
CA LEU A 83 10.30 14.69 6.92
C LEU A 83 9.95 13.98 5.61
N ILE A 84 8.69 14.09 5.19
CA ILE A 84 8.22 13.46 3.94
C ILE A 84 8.82 14.14 2.71
N ALA A 85 8.84 15.47 2.65
CA ALA A 85 9.44 16.19 1.53
C ALA A 85 10.93 15.89 1.39
N LYS A 86 11.65 15.75 2.51
CA LYS A 86 13.05 15.33 2.51
C LYS A 86 13.21 13.90 1.96
N LEU A 87 12.43 12.94 2.48
CA LEU A 87 12.43 11.56 1.99
C LEU A 87 12.18 11.49 0.47
N PHE A 88 11.16 12.20 -0.01
CA PHE A 88 10.79 12.21 -1.43
C PHE A 88 11.87 12.88 -2.30
N THR A 89 12.50 13.94 -1.79
CA THR A 89 13.62 14.60 -2.47
C THR A 89 14.82 13.67 -2.58
N GLU A 90 15.17 12.95 -1.52
CA GLU A 90 16.30 12.00 -1.48
C GLU A 90 16.08 10.80 -2.41
N ILE A 91 14.85 10.28 -2.49
CA ILE A 91 14.47 9.19 -3.42
C ILE A 91 14.46 9.67 -4.87
N GLY A 92 14.21 10.96 -5.11
CA GLY A 92 14.10 11.52 -6.44
C GLY A 92 12.68 11.51 -7.02
N ILE A 93 11.67 11.56 -6.16
CA ILE A 93 10.27 11.75 -6.55
C ILE A 93 10.13 13.10 -7.27
N VAL A 94 9.23 13.13 -8.26
CA VAL A 94 8.86 14.33 -9.02
C VAL A 94 7.35 14.54 -9.09
N GLU A 95 6.54 13.58 -8.66
CA GLU A 95 5.08 13.70 -8.60
C GLU A 95 4.50 13.09 -7.33
N ILE A 96 3.59 13.81 -6.67
CA ILE A 96 2.93 13.37 -5.44
C ILE A 96 1.43 13.35 -5.69
N THR A 97 0.80 12.21 -5.39
CA THR A 97 -0.58 11.97 -5.80
C THR A 97 -1.47 11.71 -4.59
N SER A 98 -2.57 12.46 -4.50
CA SER A 98 -3.69 12.15 -3.60
C SER A 98 -4.74 11.32 -4.33
N HIS A 99 -5.70 10.71 -3.63
CA HIS A 99 -6.84 10.07 -4.29
C HIS A 99 -8.15 10.25 -3.53
N GLY A 100 -9.27 10.15 -4.25
CA GLY A 100 -10.62 10.19 -3.70
C GLY A 100 -10.90 9.03 -2.75
N GLY A 101 -11.66 9.28 -1.68
CA GLY A 101 -12.05 8.26 -0.71
C GLY A 101 -10.91 7.68 0.13
N CYS A 102 -9.79 8.39 0.29
CA CYS A 102 -8.62 7.88 1.00
C CYS A 102 -8.85 7.72 2.51
N GLY A 103 -8.83 6.48 3.00
CA GLY A 103 -8.96 6.19 4.44
C GLY A 103 -7.86 6.81 5.30
N ALA A 104 -6.64 6.90 4.80
CA ALA A 104 -5.52 7.54 5.51
C ALA A 104 -5.74 9.04 5.73
N VAL A 105 -6.39 9.71 4.78
CA VAL A 105 -6.78 11.12 4.90
C VAL A 105 -7.86 11.28 5.96
N GLY A 106 -8.84 10.37 6.03
CA GLY A 106 -9.83 10.36 7.11
C GLY A 106 -9.22 10.19 8.50
N LEU A 107 -8.24 9.30 8.64
CA LEU A 107 -7.49 9.11 9.89
C LEU A 107 -6.70 10.37 10.28
N ALA A 108 -6.01 10.98 9.32
CA ALA A 108 -5.26 12.23 9.53
C ALA A 108 -6.20 13.38 9.91
N TYR A 109 -7.34 13.51 9.25
CA TYR A 109 -8.33 14.55 9.56
C TYR A 109 -8.84 14.40 11.01
N LYS A 110 -9.16 13.17 11.43
CA LYS A 110 -9.60 12.90 12.81
C LYS A 110 -8.51 13.23 13.86
N ARG A 111 -7.24 12.98 13.52
CA ARG A 111 -6.09 13.34 14.37
C ARG A 111 -5.98 14.86 14.56
N ASP A 112 -6.18 15.62 13.49
CA ASP A 112 -5.90 17.06 13.47
C ASP A 112 -7.13 17.91 13.86
N PHE A 113 -8.34 17.37 13.69
CA PHE A 113 -9.61 18.02 14.00
C PHE A 113 -10.49 17.11 14.86
N SER A 114 -10.08 16.86 16.10
CA SER A 114 -10.86 16.07 17.05
C SER A 114 -12.30 16.58 17.15
N ASP A 115 -13.27 15.66 17.19
CA ASP A 115 -14.72 15.89 17.30
C ASP A 115 -15.44 16.46 16.06
N SER A 116 -14.74 16.65 14.95
CA SER A 116 -15.36 17.03 13.68
C SER A 116 -15.90 15.81 12.91
N GLN A 117 -16.98 16.02 12.14
CA GLN A 117 -17.52 15.04 11.19
C GLN A 117 -17.40 15.65 9.80
N PRO A 118 -16.28 15.41 9.09
CA PRO A 118 -16.07 16.00 7.77
C PRO A 118 -17.03 15.40 6.75
N THR A 119 -17.42 16.23 5.79
CA THR A 119 -18.01 15.80 4.53
C THR A 119 -16.98 15.10 3.65
N ALA A 120 -17.44 14.33 2.65
CA ALA A 120 -16.54 13.69 1.69
C ALA A 120 -15.65 14.71 0.94
N GLN A 121 -16.22 15.88 0.59
CA GLN A 121 -15.47 16.94 -0.09
C GLN A 121 -14.39 17.55 0.81
N GLU A 122 -14.65 17.75 2.11
CA GLU A 122 -13.64 18.27 3.04
C GLU A 122 -12.46 17.30 3.19
N LEU A 123 -12.72 15.99 3.23
CA LEU A 123 -11.65 14.99 3.21
C LEU A 123 -10.86 15.03 1.91
N GLU A 124 -11.54 15.13 0.77
CA GLU A 124 -10.87 15.21 -0.53
C GLU A 124 -9.98 16.46 -0.64
N ASP A 125 -10.49 17.62 -0.25
CA ASP A 125 -9.76 18.87 -0.23
C ASP A 125 -8.58 18.82 0.75
N TYR A 126 -8.75 18.16 1.90
CA TYR A 126 -7.68 17.98 2.88
C TYR A 126 -6.54 17.11 2.32
N GLY A 127 -6.88 16.01 1.62
CA GLY A 127 -5.89 15.17 0.93
C GLY A 127 -5.16 15.89 -0.21
N LYS A 128 -5.86 16.71 -0.99
CA LYS A 128 -5.26 17.55 -2.04
C LYS A 128 -4.31 18.59 -1.46
N LYS A 129 -4.74 19.31 -0.41
CA LYS A 129 -3.90 20.29 0.30
C LYS A 129 -2.67 19.65 0.92
N TRP A 130 -2.75 18.41 1.42
CA TRP A 130 -1.59 17.70 1.93
C TRP A 130 -0.49 17.55 0.87
N VAL A 131 -0.83 17.02 -0.32
CA VAL A 131 0.18 16.81 -1.37
C VAL A 131 0.73 18.14 -1.92
N GLU A 132 -0.09 19.21 -1.94
CA GLU A 132 0.37 20.57 -2.25
C GLU A 132 1.40 21.10 -1.26
N LYS A 133 1.18 20.92 0.06
CA LYS A 133 2.14 21.31 1.10
C LYS A 133 3.47 20.57 0.94
N VAL A 134 3.42 19.26 0.71
CA VAL A 134 4.64 18.45 0.51
C VAL A 134 5.38 18.88 -0.76
N ALA A 135 4.67 19.08 -1.87
CA ALA A 135 5.28 19.52 -3.13
C ALA A 135 5.94 20.91 -2.99
N ALA A 136 5.28 21.86 -2.31
CA ALA A 136 5.85 23.17 -2.04
C ALA A 136 7.14 23.09 -1.21
N GLU A 137 7.18 22.20 -0.21
CA GLU A 137 8.37 21.97 0.60
C GLU A 137 9.49 21.29 -0.20
N MET A 138 9.19 20.33 -1.08
CA MET A 138 10.18 19.75 -2.00
C MET A 138 10.80 20.81 -2.93
N ILE A 139 9.98 21.72 -3.44
CA ILE A 139 10.44 22.87 -4.25
C ILE A 139 11.37 23.77 -3.44
N ARG A 140 11.03 24.05 -2.17
CA ARG A 140 11.89 24.80 -1.25
C ARG A 140 13.24 24.12 -1.01
N LEU A 141 13.27 22.78 -1.03
CA LEU A 141 14.49 21.96 -0.94
C LEU A 141 15.24 21.83 -2.27
N GLY A 142 14.79 22.51 -3.34
CA GLY A 142 15.47 22.56 -4.64
C GLY A 142 15.08 21.45 -5.61
N ARG A 143 13.93 20.79 -5.41
CA ARG A 143 13.42 19.70 -6.26
C ARG A 143 12.14 20.12 -6.97
N GLU A 144 12.06 19.89 -8.27
CA GLU A 144 10.78 20.03 -8.99
C GLU A 144 9.77 18.98 -8.49
N ALA A 145 8.54 19.42 -8.22
CA ALA A 145 7.46 18.55 -7.76
C ALA A 145 6.13 18.94 -8.41
N ALA A 146 5.48 17.96 -9.04
CA ALA A 146 4.11 18.06 -9.53
C ALA A 146 3.14 17.44 -8.52
N VAL A 147 1.90 17.91 -8.53
CA VAL A 147 0.80 17.34 -7.74
C VAL A 147 -0.21 16.67 -8.66
N GLY A 148 -0.68 15.49 -8.25
CA GLY A 148 -1.71 14.72 -8.92
C GLY A 148 -2.89 14.41 -8.00
N HIS A 149 -4.01 14.06 -8.62
CA HIS A 149 -5.18 13.53 -7.91
C HIS A 149 -5.81 12.42 -8.76
N ILE A 150 -6.04 11.25 -8.16
CA ILE A 150 -6.78 10.15 -8.77
C ILE A 150 -8.20 10.19 -8.20
N SER A 151 -9.20 10.46 -9.03
CA SER A 151 -10.60 10.41 -8.59
C SER A 151 -10.97 8.99 -8.18
N VAL A 152 -12.02 8.83 -7.37
CA VAL A 152 -12.44 7.50 -6.90
C VAL A 152 -12.87 6.59 -8.06
N GLU A 153 -13.39 7.17 -9.14
CA GLU A 153 -13.78 6.48 -10.38
C GLU A 153 -12.58 6.03 -11.21
N GLU A 154 -11.40 6.64 -11.02
CA GLU A 154 -10.17 6.29 -11.73
C GLU A 154 -9.37 5.20 -11.02
N LEU A 155 -9.74 4.78 -9.82
CA LEU A 155 -9.05 3.71 -9.09
C LEU A 155 -9.22 2.36 -9.82
N GLU A 156 -8.18 1.52 -9.83
CA GLU A 156 -8.23 0.15 -10.37
C GLU A 156 -8.94 -0.82 -9.41
N ARG A 157 -10.09 -0.40 -8.88
CA ARG A 157 -10.98 -1.18 -8.02
C ARG A 157 -12.35 -0.51 -7.96
N PRO A 158 -13.41 -1.21 -7.50
CA PRO A 158 -14.69 -0.56 -7.22
C PRO A 158 -14.55 0.56 -6.19
N ALA A 159 -15.26 1.68 -6.39
CA ALA A 159 -15.17 2.86 -5.54
C ALA A 159 -15.41 2.56 -4.05
N GLU A 160 -16.47 1.80 -3.76
CA GLU A 160 -16.95 1.52 -2.40
C GLU A 160 -16.33 0.27 -1.76
N PHE A 161 -15.48 -0.47 -2.49
CA PHE A 161 -15.03 -1.79 -2.06
C PHE A 161 -13.57 -2.07 -2.43
N HIS A 162 -12.79 -2.44 -1.43
CA HIS A 162 -11.43 -2.93 -1.57
C HIS A 162 -11.43 -4.41 -1.94
N ILE A 163 -10.73 -4.73 -3.02
CA ILE A 163 -10.56 -6.09 -3.55
C ILE A 163 -9.15 -6.64 -3.27
N ALA A 164 -8.41 -6.00 -2.38
CA ALA A 164 -7.10 -6.47 -1.93
C ALA A 164 -7.22 -7.81 -1.20
N HIS A 165 -6.53 -8.83 -1.72
CA HIS A 165 -6.38 -10.14 -1.08
C HIS A 165 -5.04 -10.29 -0.37
N VAL A 166 -4.10 -9.42 -0.71
CA VAL A 166 -2.73 -9.51 -0.23
C VAL A 166 -2.19 -8.15 0.20
N VAL A 167 -1.09 -8.18 0.96
CA VAL A 167 -0.20 -7.03 1.17
C VAL A 167 1.17 -7.39 0.64
N TYR A 168 1.69 -6.61 -0.28
CA TYR A 168 3.09 -6.67 -0.70
C TYR A 168 3.93 -5.81 0.24
N PHE A 169 4.73 -6.47 1.09
CA PHE A 169 5.62 -5.80 2.04
C PHE A 169 7.02 -5.73 1.43
N ASP A 170 7.29 -4.64 0.71
CA ASP A 170 8.43 -4.51 -0.19
C ASP A 170 9.73 -4.11 0.54
N GLY A 171 10.47 -5.13 0.99
CA GLY A 171 11.83 -4.96 1.52
C GLY A 171 12.90 -4.86 0.42
N VAL A 172 12.60 -5.25 -0.81
CA VAL A 172 13.52 -5.16 -1.95
C VAL A 172 13.68 -3.71 -2.42
N GLY A 173 12.57 -2.97 -2.43
CA GLY A 173 12.44 -1.62 -2.93
C GLY A 173 12.06 -1.58 -4.42
N GLY A 174 11.07 -0.73 -4.69
CA GLY A 174 10.64 -0.35 -6.04
C GLY A 174 9.59 -1.25 -6.65
N PHE A 175 8.90 -2.07 -5.85
CA PHE A 175 7.85 -2.95 -6.33
C PHE A 175 6.67 -2.16 -6.93
N ASN A 176 6.40 -2.39 -8.22
CA ASN A 176 5.35 -1.76 -9.01
C ASN A 176 4.52 -2.86 -9.68
N PRO A 177 3.42 -3.31 -9.04
CA PRO A 177 2.68 -4.48 -9.50
C PRO A 177 1.97 -4.28 -10.84
N ASP A 178 1.77 -3.05 -11.30
CA ASP A 178 1.24 -2.74 -12.63
C ASP A 178 2.16 -3.18 -13.79
N LYS A 179 3.42 -3.55 -13.49
CA LYS A 179 4.38 -4.02 -14.49
C LYS A 179 4.29 -5.53 -14.77
N GLU A 180 3.44 -6.26 -14.06
CA GLU A 180 3.16 -7.67 -14.30
C GLU A 180 1.64 -7.91 -14.24
N SER A 181 1.08 -8.40 -15.34
CA SER A 181 -0.36 -8.63 -15.44
C SER A 181 -0.79 -9.85 -14.62
N GLY A 182 -1.95 -9.76 -13.97
CA GLY A 182 -2.55 -10.89 -13.27
C GLY A 182 -2.02 -11.12 -11.85
N LEU A 183 -1.12 -10.28 -11.36
CA LEU A 183 -0.76 -10.26 -9.94
C LEU A 183 -2.02 -10.08 -9.07
N PRO A 184 -2.15 -10.82 -7.96
CA PRO A 184 -3.24 -10.60 -7.02
C PRO A 184 -3.33 -9.14 -6.59
N MET A 185 -4.54 -8.57 -6.64
CA MET A 185 -4.76 -7.21 -6.15
C MET A 185 -4.38 -7.14 -4.66
N GLY A 186 -3.57 -6.15 -4.31
CA GLY A 186 -3.09 -6.00 -2.95
C GLY A 186 -2.60 -4.61 -2.61
N PHE A 187 -2.53 -4.34 -1.32
CA PHE A 187 -1.88 -3.13 -0.83
C PHE A 187 -0.37 -3.25 -1.04
N VAL A 188 0.32 -2.14 -1.30
CA VAL A 188 1.79 -2.12 -1.41
C VAL A 188 2.37 -1.24 -0.33
N ILE A 189 3.29 -1.77 0.47
CA ILE A 189 4.02 -1.04 1.52
C ILE A 189 5.50 -1.02 1.16
N SER A 190 6.04 0.16 0.87
CA SER A 190 7.43 0.34 0.43
C SER A 190 8.45 0.28 1.58
N ARG A 191 8.48 -0.83 2.31
CA ARG A 191 9.28 -1.04 3.55
C ARG A 191 10.75 -0.64 3.42
N LYS A 192 11.37 -0.87 2.27
CA LYS A 192 12.79 -0.53 2.00
C LYS A 192 13.15 0.93 2.34
N PHE A 193 12.22 1.85 2.17
CA PHE A 193 12.44 3.28 2.32
C PHE A 193 11.87 3.85 3.62
N LEU A 194 11.27 3.01 4.46
CA LEU A 194 10.52 3.44 5.64
C LEU A 194 11.15 2.90 6.92
N PRO A 195 11.04 3.61 8.05
CA PRO A 195 11.27 3.02 9.36
C PRO A 195 10.35 1.82 9.60
N SER A 196 10.85 0.82 10.35
CA SER A 196 10.12 -0.41 10.66
C SER A 196 8.77 -0.12 11.31
N GLU A 197 8.78 0.77 12.29
CA GLU A 197 7.62 1.13 13.09
C GLU A 197 6.51 1.73 12.21
N TYR A 198 6.87 2.58 11.26
CA TYR A 198 5.91 3.20 10.36
C TYR A 198 5.34 2.21 9.34
N ALA A 199 6.17 1.38 8.73
CA ALA A 199 5.72 0.37 7.78
C ALA A 199 4.76 -0.65 8.44
N VAL A 200 5.00 -0.98 9.71
CA VAL A 200 4.10 -1.80 10.52
C VAL A 200 2.76 -1.11 10.77
N GLU A 201 2.73 0.21 11.01
CA GLU A 201 1.45 0.94 11.13
C GLU A 201 0.69 0.96 9.81
N GLU A 202 1.37 1.12 8.67
CA GLU A 202 0.72 0.99 7.34
C GLU A 202 0.15 -0.42 7.13
N LEU A 203 0.83 -1.46 7.61
CA LEU A 203 0.33 -2.84 7.56
C LEU A 203 -0.94 -3.01 8.40
N LYS A 204 -1.00 -2.38 9.58
CA LYS A 204 -2.22 -2.40 10.41
C LYS A 204 -3.37 -1.66 9.72
N VAL A 205 -3.11 -0.56 9.01
CA VAL A 205 -4.12 0.12 8.20
C VAL A 205 -4.63 -0.79 7.09
N ALA A 206 -3.74 -1.44 6.33
CA ALA A 206 -4.11 -2.39 5.28
C ALA A 206 -4.97 -3.55 5.83
N ALA A 207 -4.58 -4.15 6.95
CA ALA A 207 -5.36 -5.19 7.61
C ALA A 207 -6.72 -4.68 8.09
N SER A 208 -6.78 -3.50 8.71
CA SER A 208 -8.05 -2.88 9.14
C SER A 208 -9.03 -2.67 7.98
N ILE A 209 -8.52 -2.26 6.81
CA ILE A 209 -9.34 -2.11 5.60
C ILE A 209 -9.80 -3.49 5.10
N ALA A 210 -8.89 -4.45 4.98
CA ALA A 210 -9.19 -5.79 4.48
C ALA A 210 -10.26 -6.51 5.31
N PHE A 211 -10.17 -6.43 6.64
CA PHE A 211 -11.14 -7.03 7.57
C PHE A 211 -12.32 -6.11 7.91
N GLY A 212 -12.31 -4.86 7.44
CA GLY A 212 -13.37 -3.90 7.67
C GLY A 212 -14.56 -4.02 6.71
N HIS A 213 -15.54 -3.14 6.88
CA HIS A 213 -16.77 -3.11 6.08
C HIS A 213 -16.58 -2.72 4.60
N HIS A 214 -15.42 -2.15 4.27
CA HIS A 214 -15.02 -1.80 2.92
C HIS A 214 -14.19 -2.89 2.23
N GLY A 215 -13.74 -3.92 2.95
CA GLY A 215 -13.00 -5.05 2.40
C GLY A 215 -13.80 -6.35 2.47
N PHE A 216 -13.12 -7.47 2.32
CA PHE A 216 -13.74 -8.80 2.36
C PHE A 216 -14.19 -9.25 3.76
N GLY A 217 -13.63 -8.68 4.83
CA GLY A 217 -14.11 -8.90 6.18
C GLY A 217 -14.07 -10.37 6.59
N GLU A 218 -15.23 -10.89 7.00
CA GLU A 218 -15.42 -12.28 7.45
C GLU A 218 -15.25 -13.34 6.34
N LEU A 219 -15.11 -12.93 5.08
CA LEU A 219 -14.83 -13.87 4.00
C LEU A 219 -13.40 -14.44 4.07
N PHE A 220 -12.48 -13.72 4.72
CA PHE A 220 -11.18 -14.30 5.03
C PHE A 220 -11.31 -15.38 6.10
N THR A 221 -10.72 -16.55 5.82
CA THR A 221 -10.71 -17.71 6.72
C THR A 221 -9.31 -18.30 6.80
N SER A 222 -9.08 -19.31 7.64
CA SER A 222 -7.79 -20.03 7.66
C SER A 222 -7.51 -20.76 6.33
N GLU A 223 -8.54 -21.14 5.57
CA GLU A 223 -8.43 -21.80 4.26
C GLU A 223 -8.27 -20.79 3.11
N THR A 224 -8.78 -19.57 3.30
CA THR A 224 -8.68 -18.44 2.38
C THR A 224 -8.20 -17.18 3.13
N PRO A 225 -6.93 -17.18 3.59
CA PRO A 225 -6.44 -16.15 4.51
C PRO A 225 -6.06 -14.87 3.78
N PHE A 226 -6.12 -13.72 4.44
CA PHE A 226 -5.46 -12.51 3.95
C PHE A 226 -3.94 -12.71 3.98
N VAL A 227 -3.25 -12.61 2.83
CA VAL A 227 -1.83 -13.00 2.73
C VAL A 227 -0.92 -11.78 2.74
N ILE A 228 0.04 -11.75 3.66
CA ILE A 228 1.11 -10.76 3.67
C ILE A 228 2.34 -11.39 3.05
N ILE A 229 2.83 -10.76 1.99
CA ILE A 229 3.91 -11.24 1.14
C ILE A 229 5.13 -10.33 1.34
N PRO A 230 6.02 -10.67 2.29
CA PRO A 230 7.32 -10.02 2.37
C PRO A 230 8.14 -10.36 1.13
N LEU A 231 8.63 -9.31 0.46
CA LEU A 231 9.51 -9.39 -0.71
C LEU A 231 10.92 -9.02 -0.23
N ALA A 232 11.89 -9.92 -0.41
CA ALA A 232 13.25 -9.76 0.10
C ALA A 232 14.32 -10.12 -0.94
N ASN A 233 15.55 -9.59 -0.81
CA ASN A 233 16.67 -9.94 -1.69
C ASN A 233 17.43 -11.20 -1.22
N SER A 234 17.19 -11.64 0.02
CA SER A 234 17.83 -12.83 0.58
C SER A 234 16.89 -13.55 1.56
N LEU A 235 17.21 -14.80 1.85
CA LEU A 235 16.47 -15.59 2.84
C LEU A 235 16.59 -14.99 4.26
N GLU A 236 17.75 -14.40 4.59
CA GLU A 236 17.95 -13.71 5.87
C GLU A 236 17.04 -12.49 6.00
N GLU A 237 17.01 -11.63 4.97
CA GLU A 237 16.13 -10.47 4.92
C GLU A 237 14.66 -10.90 4.98
N LEU A 238 14.28 -11.98 4.27
CA LEU A 238 12.94 -12.53 4.31
C LEU A 238 12.53 -12.94 5.73
N ASN A 239 13.41 -13.65 6.45
CA ASN A 239 13.13 -14.07 7.82
C ASN A 239 12.99 -12.87 8.78
N ASN A 240 13.80 -11.83 8.59
CA ASN A 240 13.70 -10.60 9.38
C ASN A 240 12.36 -9.89 9.13
N LEU A 241 11.95 -9.75 7.87
CA LEU A 241 10.66 -9.15 7.52
C LEU A 241 9.49 -9.98 8.07
N LYS A 242 9.55 -11.32 7.96
CA LYS A 242 8.54 -12.20 8.55
C LYS A 242 8.44 -11.98 10.06
N SER A 243 9.56 -11.93 10.78
CA SER A 243 9.58 -11.66 12.23
C SER A 243 8.97 -10.31 12.59
N GLU A 244 9.30 -9.25 11.84
CA GLU A 244 8.74 -7.90 12.00
C GLU A 244 7.21 -7.91 11.84
N ILE A 245 6.72 -8.52 10.76
CA ILE A 245 5.29 -8.65 10.45
C ILE A 245 4.56 -9.46 11.52
N GLU A 246 5.13 -10.58 11.94
CA GLU A 246 4.53 -11.45 12.96
C GLU A 246 4.41 -10.75 14.31
N GLN A 247 5.46 -10.05 14.73
CA GLN A 247 5.44 -9.26 15.97
C GLN A 247 4.40 -8.14 15.92
N ALA A 248 4.27 -7.47 14.76
CA ALA A 248 3.30 -6.41 14.54
C ALA A 248 1.84 -6.87 14.65
N LEU A 249 1.57 -8.13 14.27
CA LEU A 249 0.23 -8.68 14.15
C LEU A 249 -0.15 -9.66 15.27
N LYS A 250 0.74 -9.91 16.23
CA LYS A 250 0.51 -10.85 17.33
C LYS A 250 -0.79 -10.61 18.10
N ASP A 251 -1.20 -9.35 18.23
CA ASP A 251 -2.40 -8.91 18.96
C ASP A 251 -3.57 -8.57 18.01
N ASN A 252 -3.44 -8.85 16.71
CA ASN A 252 -4.52 -8.61 15.75
C ASN A 252 -5.66 -9.61 16.00
N PRO A 253 -6.92 -9.16 16.16
CA PRO A 253 -8.04 -10.04 16.45
C PRO A 253 -8.38 -11.03 15.33
N ASN A 254 -7.86 -10.81 14.11
CA ASN A 254 -8.02 -11.70 12.96
C ASN A 254 -6.74 -12.50 12.66
N ARG A 255 -5.81 -12.63 13.61
CA ARG A 255 -4.48 -13.24 13.36
C ARG A 255 -4.58 -14.62 12.73
N GLU A 256 -5.54 -15.46 13.12
CA GLU A 256 -5.78 -16.80 12.58
C GLU A 256 -6.24 -16.82 11.11
N LYS A 257 -6.72 -15.67 10.61
CA LYS A 257 -7.13 -15.45 9.21
C LYS A 257 -6.05 -14.76 8.38
N ILE A 258 -4.88 -14.50 8.96
CA ILE A 258 -3.74 -13.86 8.30
C ILE A 258 -2.63 -14.89 8.09
N LYS A 259 -2.14 -14.99 6.85
CA LYS A 259 -0.98 -15.82 6.49
C LYS A 259 0.20 -14.91 6.14
N VAL A 260 1.38 -15.19 6.69
CA VAL A 260 2.62 -14.53 6.32
C VAL A 260 3.46 -15.50 5.51
N ASP A 261 3.59 -15.25 4.21
CA ASP A 261 4.40 -16.08 3.33
C ASP A 261 4.98 -15.26 2.19
N GLY A 262 6.29 -15.36 1.98
CA GLY A 262 7.02 -14.37 1.19
C GLY A 262 7.92 -14.97 0.13
N VAL A 263 8.61 -14.08 -0.57
CA VAL A 263 9.36 -14.40 -1.78
C VAL A 263 10.75 -13.77 -1.69
N VAL A 264 11.78 -14.58 -1.92
CA VAL A 264 13.13 -14.12 -2.22
C VAL A 264 13.22 -13.79 -3.71
N ILE A 265 13.55 -12.54 -3.99
CA ILE A 265 13.75 -11.97 -5.32
C ILE A 265 15.25 -11.89 -5.57
N GLU A 266 15.76 -12.85 -6.35
CA GLU A 266 17.16 -12.82 -6.80
C GLU A 266 17.33 -11.71 -7.85
N LYS A 267 17.94 -10.60 -7.47
CA LYS A 267 18.36 -9.55 -8.42
C LYS A 267 19.65 -9.91 -9.13
#